data_AF-A0AB36RBP4-F1
#
_entry.id   AF-A0AB36RBP4-F1
#
_cell.length_a   1.000
_cell.length_b   1.000
_cell.length_c   1.000
_cell.angle_alpha   90.00
_cell.angle_beta   90.00
_cell.angle_gamma   90.00
#
_symmetry.space_group_name_H-M   'P 1'
#
loop_
_entity.id
_entity.type
_entity.pdbx_description
1 polymer ?
#
loop_
_entity_poly.entity_id
_entity_poly.type
_entity_poly.pdbx_seq_one_letter_code
_entity_poly.pdbx_strand_id
1 'polypeptide(L)'
;MADTIMLTDHEAIRSWVAARAGFPAIVDVSPETGTQAMLRLVFGQHAYQDQDLGERPVNAGGYELVEWDEWFKLFDERQLALVVAAEQPGRREQFHEFVRRPA
;
A
#
# COMPACT_ATOMS: atom_id res chain seq x y z
N MET A 1 -11.67 -14.32 -15.92
CA MET A 1 -11.83 -12.97 -15.32
C MET A 1 -11.30 -13.08 -13.91
N ALA A 2 -10.31 -12.28 -13.53
CA ALA A 2 -9.92 -12.22 -12.12
C ALA A 2 -11.04 -11.45 -11.41
N ASP A 3 -11.69 -12.09 -10.45
CA ASP A 3 -12.66 -11.42 -9.59
C ASP A 3 -11.87 -10.43 -8.71
N THR A 4 -12.38 -9.21 -8.52
CA THR A 4 -11.72 -8.19 -7.70
C THR A 4 -12.60 -7.82 -6.54
N ILE A 5 -12.03 -7.79 -5.34
CA ILE A 5 -12.71 -7.45 -4.10
C ILE A 5 -12.31 -6.03 -3.71
N MET A 6 -13.30 -5.18 -3.43
CA MET A 6 -13.08 -3.85 -2.88
C MET A 6 -13.05 -3.94 -1.36
N LEU A 7 -11.94 -3.54 -0.76
CA LEU A 7 -11.72 -3.48 0.68
C LEU A 7 -11.74 -2.02 1.13
N THR A 8 -12.71 -1.70 1.98
CA THR A 8 -12.83 -0.39 2.65
C THR A 8 -12.49 -0.48 4.13
N ASP A 9 -12.69 -1.65 4.74
CA ASP A 9 -12.43 -1.89 6.16
C ASP A 9 -10.94 -2.04 6.46
N HIS A 10 -10.48 -1.33 7.49
CA HIS A 10 -9.07 -1.34 7.89
C HIS A 10 -8.59 -2.74 8.29
N GLU A 11 -9.41 -3.50 9.02
CA GLU A 11 -9.06 -4.87 9.43
C GLU A 11 -8.97 -5.81 8.23
N ALA A 12 -9.86 -5.68 7.25
CA ALA A 12 -9.86 -6.51 6.05
C ALA A 12 -8.61 -6.26 5.20
N ILE A 13 -8.23 -4.99 5.03
CA ILE A 13 -6.98 -4.59 4.35
C ILE A 13 -5.77 -5.17 5.09
N ARG A 14 -5.69 -4.98 6.41
CA ARG A 14 -4.57 -5.46 7.22
C ARG A 14 -4.43 -6.99 7.14
N SER A 15 -5.54 -7.72 7.21
CA SER A 15 -5.56 -9.18 7.10
C SER A 15 -5.08 -9.64 5.72
N TRP A 16 -5.59 -9.02 4.64
CA TRP A 16 -5.20 -9.34 3.27
C TRP A 16 -3.70 -9.10 3.01
N VAL A 17 -3.17 -7.98 3.53
CA VAL A 17 -1.75 -7.63 3.42
C VAL A 17 -0.87 -8.56 4.26
N ALA A 18 -1.27 -8.84 5.50
CA ALA A 18 -0.54 -9.76 6.39
C ALA A 18 -0.45 -11.18 5.84
N ALA A 19 -1.52 -11.68 5.21
CA ALA A 19 -1.53 -12.99 4.54
C ALA A 19 -0.46 -13.11 3.42
N ARG A 20 -0.01 -11.98 2.89
CA ARG A 20 1.01 -11.86 1.83
C ARG A 20 2.37 -11.40 2.36
N ALA A 21 2.54 -11.33 3.68
CA ALA A 21 3.73 -10.77 4.33
C ALA A 21 4.04 -9.35 3.80
N GLY A 22 3.00 -8.52 3.68
CA GLY A 22 3.12 -7.14 3.27
C GLY A 22 3.08 -6.15 4.43
N PHE A 23 3.47 -4.91 4.12
CA PHE A 23 3.56 -3.80 5.05
C PHE A 23 3.05 -2.50 4.40
N PRO A 24 2.45 -1.61 5.20
CA PRO A 24 2.03 -0.29 4.73
C PRO A 24 3.25 0.60 4.48
N ALA A 25 3.23 1.29 3.35
CA ALA A 25 4.26 2.24 2.96
C ALA A 25 3.63 3.48 2.34
N ILE A 26 4.34 4.60 2.41
CA ILE A 26 3.97 5.85 1.74
C ILE A 26 5.13 6.23 0.83
N VAL A 27 4.83 6.62 -0.40
CA VAL A 27 5.84 7.20 -1.30
C VAL A 27 5.63 8.70 -1.30
N ASP A 28 6.62 9.45 -0.79
CA ASP A 28 6.68 10.88 -1.05
C ASP A 28 7.20 11.10 -2.46
N VAL A 29 6.33 11.61 -3.34
CA VAL A 29 6.64 11.90 -4.74
C VAL A 29 6.61 13.40 -4.95
N SER A 30 7.55 14.12 -4.33
CA SER A 30 7.78 15.54 -4.61
C SER A 30 9.21 15.72 -5.13
N PRO A 31 9.44 16.36 -6.31
CA PRO A 31 9.26 17.82 -6.37
C PRO A 31 8.79 18.48 -7.70
N GLU A 32 8.39 17.80 -8.79
CA GLU A 32 8.23 18.52 -10.09
C GLU A 32 6.85 18.56 -10.75
N THR A 33 5.78 17.95 -10.22
CA THR A 33 4.46 18.04 -10.89
C THR A 33 3.25 17.70 -10.02
N GLY A 34 3.09 18.31 -8.85
CA GLY A 34 1.79 18.27 -8.12
C GLY A 34 1.28 16.87 -7.73
N THR A 35 2.18 15.88 -7.65
CA THR A 35 1.81 14.49 -7.36
C THR A 35 1.58 14.32 -5.86
N GLN A 36 0.34 14.01 -5.47
CA GLN A 36 -0.02 13.68 -4.09
C GLN A 36 0.77 12.46 -3.59
N ALA A 37 1.25 12.50 -2.34
CA ALA A 37 1.90 11.35 -1.68
C ALA A 37 1.07 10.07 -1.88
N MET A 38 1.65 9.00 -2.41
CA MET A 38 0.88 7.83 -2.86
C MET A 38 0.96 6.71 -1.83
N LEU A 39 -0.20 6.25 -1.35
CA LEU A 39 -0.28 5.08 -0.47
C LEU A 39 0.19 3.86 -1.25
N ARG A 40 1.04 3.06 -0.62
CA ARG A 40 1.58 1.85 -1.21
C ARG A 40 1.57 0.71 -0.20
N LEU A 41 1.51 -0.51 -0.72
CA LEU A 41 1.71 -1.73 0.04
C LEU A 41 2.93 -2.42 -0.55
N VAL A 42 3.88 -2.76 0.31
CA VAL A 42 5.09 -3.48 -0.08
C VAL A 42 5.02 -4.90 0.44
N PHE A 43 5.43 -5.88 -0.38
CA PHE A 43 5.35 -7.31 -0.04
C PHE A 43 6.74 -7.94 -0.05
N GLY A 44 7.01 -8.80 0.93
CA GLY A 44 8.23 -9.62 0.98
C GLY A 44 9.29 -9.16 1.99
N GLN A 45 10.31 -10.00 2.18
CA GLN A 45 11.34 -9.84 3.23
C GLN A 45 12.27 -8.62 3.02
N HIS A 46 12.43 -8.13 1.78
CA HIS A 46 13.23 -6.94 1.50
C HIS A 46 12.64 -5.65 2.08
N ALA A 47 11.33 -5.63 2.41
CA ALA A 47 10.73 -4.49 3.10
C ALA A 47 11.41 -4.24 4.46
N TYR A 48 11.78 -5.30 5.18
CA TYR A 48 12.43 -5.20 6.49
C TYR A 48 13.92 -4.79 6.40
N GLN A 49 14.60 -5.12 5.30
CA GLN A 49 16.04 -4.83 5.15
C GLN A 49 16.34 -3.36 4.85
N ASP A 50 15.36 -2.58 4.39
CA ASP A 50 15.55 -1.16 4.06
C ASP A 50 15.45 -0.23 5.28
N GLN A 51 15.15 -0.76 6.48
CA GLN A 51 15.13 0.03 7.72
C GLN A 51 16.52 0.22 8.36
N ASP A 52 17.52 -0.58 7.98
CA ASP A 52 18.88 -0.54 8.56
C ASP A 52 19.91 0.18 7.67
N LEU A 53 19.48 0.71 6.52
CA LEU A 53 20.32 1.55 5.66
C LEU A 53 20.08 3.02 6.00
N GLY A 54 20.86 3.52 6.95
CA GLY A 54 21.07 4.95 7.12
C GLY A 54 21.39 5.61 5.78
N GLU A 55 20.73 6.73 5.50
CA GLU A 55 21.01 7.64 4.38
C GLU A 55 20.92 7.04 2.97
N ARG A 56 19.69 6.71 2.53
CA ARG A 56 19.38 6.86 1.09
C ARG A 56 18.94 8.30 0.80
N PRO A 57 19.42 8.92 -0.30
CA PRO A 57 18.98 10.25 -0.68
C PRO A 57 17.47 10.27 -0.94
N VAL A 58 16.80 11.27 -0.38
CA VAL A 58 15.33 11.49 -0.43
C VAL A 58 14.75 11.54 -1.86
N ASN A 59 15.62 11.62 -2.89
CA ASN A 59 15.26 11.76 -4.30
C ASN A 59 15.40 10.47 -5.15
N ALA A 60 15.59 9.29 -4.55
CA ALA A 60 15.69 8.03 -5.29
C ALA A 60 14.34 7.34 -5.60
N GLY A 61 13.20 7.99 -5.34
CA GLY A 61 11.87 7.37 -5.48
C GLY A 61 11.61 6.28 -4.43
N GLY A 62 12.12 6.49 -3.21
CA GLY A 62 11.98 5.58 -2.09
C GLY A 62 10.56 5.57 -1.51
N TYR A 63 10.12 4.42 -1.03
CA TYR A 63 8.94 4.31 -0.18
C TYR A 63 9.39 4.32 1.28
N GLU A 64 8.65 5.01 2.13
CA GLU A 64 8.83 4.99 3.58
C GLU A 64 7.85 3.98 4.18
N LEU A 65 8.35 3.03 4.97
CA LEU A 65 7.50 2.15 5.76
C LEU A 65 6.92 2.96 6.91
N VAL A 66 5.60 2.95 7.01
CA VAL A 66 4.88 3.71 8.04
C VAL A 66 4.07 2.77 8.92
N GLU A 67 3.51 3.29 10.00
CA GLU A 67 2.57 2.52 10.80
C GLU A 67 1.20 2.42 10.12
N TRP A 68 0.47 1.35 10.42
CA TRP A 68 -0.88 1.15 9.90
C TRP A 68 -1.83 2.30 10.24
N ASP A 69 -1.70 2.87 11.44
CA ASP A 69 -2.54 3.98 11.89
C ASP A 69 -2.39 5.21 10.98
N GLU A 70 -1.14 5.61 10.70
CA GLU A 70 -0.84 6.75 9.83
C GLU A 70 -1.28 6.49 8.39
N TRP A 71 -1.04 5.27 7.90
CA TRP A 71 -1.46 4.86 6.57
C TRP A 71 -3.00 4.90 6.42
N PHE A 72 -3.73 4.37 7.41
CA PHE A 72 -5.19 4.38 7.39
C PHE A 72 -5.77 5.77 7.54
N LYS A 73 -5.11 6.66 8.29
CA LYS A 73 -5.51 8.06 8.39
C LYS A 73 -5.53 8.73 7.03
N LEU A 74 -4.48 8.56 6.21
CA LEU A 74 -4.44 9.09 4.84
C LEU A 74 -5.41 8.39 3.90
N PHE A 75 -5.62 7.08 4.08
CA PHE A 75 -6.57 6.30 3.30
C PHE A 75 -8.01 6.79 3.51
N ASP A 76 -8.38 7.06 4.77
CA ASP A 76 -9.70 7.56 5.15
C ASP A 76 -9.89 9.05 4.78
N GLU A 77 -8.87 9.89 5.05
CA GLU A 77 -8.89 11.32 4.69
C GLU A 77 -9.12 11.51 3.19
N ARG A 78 -8.56 10.62 2.37
CA ARG A 78 -8.71 10.66 0.91
C ARG A 78 -9.89 9.85 0.39
N GLN A 79 -10.67 9.25 1.29
CA GLN A 79 -11.81 8.38 0.99
C GLN A 79 -11.47 7.33 -0.08
N LEU A 80 -10.35 6.63 0.11
CA LEU A 80 -9.87 5.62 -0.83
C LEU A 80 -10.46 4.25 -0.49
N ALA A 81 -10.55 3.40 -1.50
CA ALA A 81 -10.87 1.98 -1.40
C ALA A 81 -9.73 1.18 -2.02
N LEU A 82 -9.38 0.06 -1.38
CA LEU A 82 -8.35 -0.84 -1.89
C LEU A 82 -9.03 -1.94 -2.70
N VAL A 83 -8.84 -1.93 -4.01
CA VAL A 83 -9.30 -3.00 -4.89
C VAL A 83 -8.19 -4.03 -5.03
N VAL A 84 -8.46 -5.26 -4.61
CA VAL A 84 -7.51 -6.36 -4.69
C VAL A 84 -8.06 -7.48 -5.54
N ALA A 85 -7.19 -8.29 -6.15
CA ALA A 85 -7.63 -9.53 -6.75
C ALA A 85 -8.17 -10.50 -5.68
N ALA A 86 -9.29 -11.15 -5.98
CA ALA A 86 -9.82 -12.23 -5.17
C ALA A 86 -8.76 -13.33 -5.02
N GLU A 87 -8.60 -13.81 -3.79
CA GLU A 87 -7.63 -14.86 -3.53
C GLU A 87 -8.07 -16.15 -4.21
N GLN A 88 -7.26 -16.63 -5.15
CA GLN A 88 -7.51 -17.88 -5.86
C GLN A 88 -6.56 -18.96 -5.38
N PRO A 89 -7.06 -20.15 -4.99
CA PRO A 89 -6.21 -21.26 -4.58
C PRO A 89 -5.26 -21.65 -5.74
N GLY A 90 -3.96 -21.55 -5.50
CA GLY A 90 -2.92 -21.82 -6.50
C GLY A 90 -2.42 -20.60 -7.29
N ARG A 91 -3.03 -19.41 -7.13
CA ARG A 91 -2.59 -18.17 -7.76
C ARG A 91 -2.59 -17.01 -6.77
N ARG A 92 -1.41 -16.66 -6.26
CA ARG A 92 -1.22 -15.48 -5.42
C ARG A 92 -1.09 -14.25 -6.30
N GLU A 93 -2.21 -13.60 -6.60
CA GLU A 93 -2.19 -12.28 -7.21
C GLU A 93 -1.84 -11.23 -6.15
N GLN A 94 -0.80 -10.44 -6.45
CA GLN A 94 -0.37 -9.27 -5.68
C GLN A 94 -0.95 -7.96 -6.23
N PHE A 95 -1.90 -8.08 -7.16
CA PHE A 95 -2.58 -6.94 -7.75
C PHE A 95 -3.38 -6.22 -6.67
N HIS A 96 -3.09 -4.94 -6.52
CA HIS A 96 -3.81 -4.03 -5.65
C HIS A 96 -3.85 -2.66 -6.32
N GLU A 97 -4.98 -1.99 -6.22
CA GLU A 97 -5.21 -0.66 -6.76
C GLU A 97 -5.97 0.19 -5.74
N PHE A 98 -5.61 1.47 -5.66
CA PHE A 98 -6.33 2.43 -4.84
C PHE A 98 -7.28 3.23 -5.72
N VAL A 99 -8.57 3.10 -5.47
CA VAL A 99 -9.61 3.85 -6.17
C VAL A 99 -10.30 4.79 -5.20
N ARG A 100 -10.87 5.91 -5.68
CA ARG A 100 -11.75 6.72 -4.83
C ARG A 100 -13.03 5.95 -4.55
N ARG A 101 -13.50 5.99 -3.30
CA ARG A 101 -14.82 5.46 -2.95
C ARG A 101 -15.87 6.22 -3.78
N PRO A 102 -16.79 5.51 -4.47
CA PRO A 102 -17.97 6.16 -5.02
C PRO A 102 -18.78 6.71 -3.85
N ALA A 103 -19.12 8.01 -3.92
CA ALA A 103 -19.94 8.70 -2.93
C ALA A 103 -21.38 8.16 -2.88
#